data_AF-A0A537K0C1-F1
#
_entry.id   AF-A0A537K0C1-F1
#
_cell.length_a   1.000
_cell.length_b   1.000
_cell.length_c   1.000
_cell.angle_alpha   90.00
_cell.angle_beta   90.00
_cell.angle_gamma   90.00
#
_symmetry.space_group_name_H-M   'P 1'
#
loop_
_entity.id
_entity.type
_entity.pdbx_description
1 polymer ?
#
loop_
_entity_poly.entity_id
_entity_poly.type
_entity_poly.pdbx_seq_one_letter_code
_entity_poly.pdbx_strand_id
1 'polypeptide(L)'
;MKKKIVLLTRDCDSTTILYNYLNQYFPIDTVVFEKTISKTEQFRRRVKFIGFWGAVGQVIFMLSAFPFLKLISQGKRKKILAQYKLDLTTIPAEKIKRIDKLSSTKGREFLQELKPDLLIVNGTRILSTKTLESVSAPFVK
;
A
#
# COMPACT_ATOMS: atom_id res chain seq x y z
N MET A 1 9.64 -24.76 -11.87
CA MET A 1 10.36 -23.71 -11.12
C MET A 1 9.34 -22.89 -10.34
N LYS A 2 9.62 -22.56 -9.08
CA LYS A 2 8.76 -21.68 -8.27
C LYS A 2 8.87 -20.25 -8.82
N LYS A 3 7.74 -19.62 -9.15
CA LYS A 3 7.68 -18.24 -9.64
C LYS A 3 7.90 -17.27 -8.49
N LYS A 4 8.77 -16.26 -8.69
CA LYS A 4 9.08 -15.23 -7.70
C LYS A 4 8.05 -14.09 -7.76
N ILE A 5 7.10 -14.11 -6.83
CA ILE A 5 5.99 -13.14 -6.79
C ILE A 5 6.29 -12.03 -5.77
N VAL A 6 6.20 -10.79 -6.22
CA VAL A 6 6.45 -9.59 -5.40
C VAL A 6 5.19 -8.75 -5.27
N LEU A 7 4.78 -8.43 -4.04
CA LEU A 7 3.65 -7.54 -3.76
C LEU A 7 4.14 -6.14 -3.44
N LEU A 8 3.89 -5.18 -4.32
CA LEU A 8 4.18 -3.76 -4.14
C LEU A 8 2.98 -3.08 -3.50
N THR A 9 3.17 -2.48 -2.33
CA THR A 9 2.03 -2.03 -1.53
C THR A 9 2.37 -0.99 -0.46
N ARG A 10 1.36 -0.57 0.31
CA ARG A 10 1.48 0.22 1.53
C ARG A 10 1.16 -0.62 2.76
N ASP A 11 1.67 -0.17 3.89
CA ASP A 11 1.43 -0.79 5.19
C ASP A 11 0.03 -0.43 5.70
N CYS A 12 -0.95 -1.34 5.57
CA CYS A 12 -2.32 -1.21 6.08
C CYS A 12 -3.07 -2.56 6.12
N ASP A 13 -4.18 -2.62 6.86
CA ASP A 13 -5.06 -3.80 6.99
C ASP A 13 -5.44 -4.47 5.67
N SER A 14 -5.82 -3.66 4.66
CA SER A 14 -6.22 -4.18 3.35
C SER A 14 -5.09 -4.95 2.67
N THR A 15 -3.85 -4.53 2.89
CA THR A 15 -2.67 -5.21 2.37
C THR A 15 -2.43 -6.53 3.08
N THR A 16 -2.58 -6.55 4.39
CA THR A 16 -2.44 -7.77 5.19
C THR A 16 -3.46 -8.82 4.74
N ILE A 17 -4.73 -8.40 4.56
CA ILE A 17 -5.80 -9.26 4.05
C ILE A 17 -5.46 -9.80 2.66
N LEU A 18 -5.04 -8.93 1.74
CA LEU A 18 -4.68 -9.34 0.37
C LEU A 18 -3.50 -10.31 0.36
N TYR A 19 -2.45 -10.03 1.13
CA TYR A 19 -1.30 -10.92 1.27
C TYR A 19 -1.72 -12.29 1.81
N ASN A 20 -2.48 -12.34 2.91
CA ASN A 20 -2.88 -13.59 3.54
C ASN A 20 -3.78 -14.42 2.63
N TYR A 21 -4.68 -13.78 1.88
CA TYR A 21 -5.51 -14.46 0.89
C TYR A 21 -4.69 -15.01 -0.27
N LEU A 22 -3.87 -14.17 -0.92
CA LEU A 22 -3.09 -14.58 -2.09
C LEU A 22 -2.04 -15.63 -1.74
N ASN A 23 -1.37 -15.52 -0.59
CA ASN A 23 -0.29 -16.41 -0.18
C ASN A 23 -0.77 -17.85 0.08
N GLN A 24 -2.09 -18.08 0.23
CA GLN A 24 -2.68 -19.43 0.29
C GLN A 24 -2.61 -20.16 -1.06
N TYR A 25 -2.71 -19.43 -2.17
CA TYR A 25 -2.77 -19.99 -3.52
C TYR A 25 -1.47 -19.78 -4.30
N PHE A 26 -0.84 -18.62 -4.10
CA PHE A 26 0.36 -18.16 -4.78
C PHE A 26 1.34 -17.63 -3.73
N PRO A 27 2.30 -18.45 -3.27
CA PRO A 27 3.24 -18.03 -2.23
C PRO A 27 3.97 -16.75 -2.63
N ILE A 28 3.74 -15.67 -1.87
CA ILE A 28 4.38 -14.37 -2.11
C ILE A 28 5.78 -14.42 -1.51
N ASP A 29 6.79 -14.16 -2.33
CA ASP A 29 8.20 -14.20 -1.90
C ASP A 29 8.62 -12.91 -1.19
N THR A 30 8.09 -11.76 -1.61
CA THR A 30 8.46 -10.47 -1.03
C THR A 30 7.30 -9.49 -1.05
N VAL A 31 7.12 -8.76 0.05
CA VAL A 31 6.19 -7.64 0.17
C VAL A 31 7.00 -6.36 0.30
N VAL A 32 6.85 -5.44 -0.65
CA VAL A 32 7.56 -4.16 -0.67
C VAL A 32 6.61 -3.06 -0.21
N PHE A 33 6.86 -2.53 0.98
CA PHE A 33 6.16 -1.37 1.49
C PHE A 33 6.81 -0.07 1.02
N GLU A 34 6.05 0.70 0.24
CA GLU A 34 6.39 2.08 -0.06
C GLU A 34 6.06 2.98 1.14
N LYS A 35 7.04 3.77 1.60
CA LYS A 35 6.86 4.71 2.71
C LYS A 35 5.78 5.72 2.37
N THR A 36 4.90 6.02 3.33
CA THR A 36 3.87 7.04 3.17
C THR A 36 4.50 8.44 3.03
N ILE A 37 3.83 9.35 2.30
CA ILE A 37 4.24 10.76 2.30
C ILE A 37 4.05 11.33 3.71
N SER A 38 4.90 12.29 4.09
CA SER A 38 4.74 12.96 5.37
C SER A 38 3.41 13.72 5.42
N LYS A 39 2.85 13.87 6.63
CA LYS A 39 1.61 14.64 6.83
C LYS A 39 1.75 16.08 6.34
N THR A 40 2.93 16.67 6.52
CA THR A 40 3.26 18.03 6.07
C THR A 40 3.27 18.15 4.55
N GLU A 41 3.90 17.20 3.86
CA GLU A 41 3.91 17.18 2.39
C GLU A 41 2.50 16.94 1.83
N GLN A 42 1.73 16.05 2.47
CA GLN A 42 0.35 15.80 2.10
C GLN A 42 -0.49 17.08 2.25
N PHE A 43 -0.38 17.79 3.37
CA PHE A 43 -1.08 19.06 3.58
C PHE A 43 -0.67 20.12 2.57
N ARG A 44 0.63 20.31 2.32
CA ARG A 44 1.15 21.26 1.31
C ARG A 44 0.56 20.99 -0.08
N ARG A 45 0.50 19.72 -0.48
CA ARG A 45 -0.13 19.31 -1.76
C ARG A 45 -1.62 19.64 -1.78
N ARG A 46 -2.33 19.46 -0.67
CA ARG A 46 -3.75 19.81 -0.58
C ARG A 46 -3.97 21.32 -0.66
N VAL A 47 -3.20 22.13 0.06
CA VAL A 47 -3.26 23.60 -0.04
C VAL A 47 -3.09 24.06 -1.49
N LYS A 48 -2.15 23.45 -2.23
CA LYS A 48 -1.95 23.75 -3.66
C LYS A 48 -3.16 23.37 -4.54
N PHE A 49 -3.91 22.35 -4.18
CA PHE A 49 -5.01 21.81 -5.00
C PHE A 49 -6.38 22.42 -4.69
N ILE A 50 -6.70 22.66 -3.41
CA ILE A 50 -8.03 23.14 -2.94
C ILE A 50 -7.97 24.48 -2.19
N GLY A 51 -6.81 25.12 -2.14
CA GLY A 51 -6.60 26.34 -1.37
C GLY A 51 -6.40 26.08 0.14
N PHE A 52 -5.92 27.12 0.83
CA PHE A 52 -5.60 27.04 2.26
C PHE A 52 -6.84 26.73 3.12
N TRP A 53 -7.94 27.46 2.93
CA TRP A 53 -9.17 27.28 3.69
C TRP A 53 -9.79 25.90 3.49
N GLY A 54 -9.78 25.38 2.26
CA GLY A 54 -10.23 24.02 1.97
C GLY A 54 -9.38 22.96 2.67
N ALA A 55 -8.05 23.14 2.67
CA ALA A 55 -7.14 22.22 3.34
C ALA A 55 -7.31 22.23 4.86
N VAL A 56 -7.49 23.41 5.47
CA VAL A 56 -7.75 23.54 6.92
C VAL A 56 -9.08 22.89 7.28
N GLY A 57 -10.15 23.10 6.50
CA GLY A 57 -11.45 22.46 6.72
C GLY A 57 -11.37 20.93 6.70
N GLN A 58 -10.54 20.35 5.84
CA GLN A 58 -10.29 18.91 5.83
C GLN A 58 -9.53 18.42 7.08
N VAL A 59 -8.59 19.21 7.60
CA VAL A 59 -7.91 18.89 8.86
C VAL A 59 -8.91 18.93 10.01
N ILE A 60 -9.76 19.95 10.07
CA ILE A 60 -10.83 20.05 11.08
C ILE A 60 -11.74 18.82 11.01
N PHE A 61 -12.21 18.45 9.81
CA PHE A 61 -13.04 17.26 9.62
C PHE A 61 -12.34 15.96 10.06
N MET A 62 -11.05 15.80 9.76
CA MET A 62 -10.26 14.65 10.19
C MET A 62 -10.06 14.60 11.71
N LEU A 63 -10.08 15.73 12.40
CA LEU A 63 -9.92 15.80 13.86
C LEU A 63 -11.25 15.69 14.61
N SER A 64 -12.36 16.11 14.01
CA SER A 64 -13.68 16.14 14.66
C SER A 64 -14.58 14.98 14.25
N ALA A 65 -14.97 14.90 12.97
CA ALA A 65 -15.95 13.95 12.48
C ALA A 65 -15.37 12.53 12.34
N PHE A 66 -14.12 12.43 11.90
CA PHE A 66 -13.49 11.13 11.63
C PHE A 66 -13.38 10.21 12.85
N PRO A 67 -12.98 10.66 14.06
CA PRO A 67 -13.00 9.82 15.26
C PRO A 67 -14.40 9.25 15.59
N PHE A 68 -15.44 10.09 15.46
CA PHE A 68 -16.83 9.69 15.71
C PHE A 68 -17.31 8.65 14.69
N LEU A 69 -17.06 8.90 13.40
CA LEU A 69 -17.34 7.94 12.33
C LEU A 69 -16.59 6.62 12.54
N LYS A 70 -15.34 6.68 12.99
CA LYS A 70 -14.54 5.49 13.30
C LYS A 70 -15.18 4.68 14.42
N LEU A 71 -15.67 5.31 15.49
CA LEU A 71 -16.35 4.65 16.61
C LEU A 71 -17.65 3.95 16.16
N ILE A 72 -18.51 4.65 15.44
CA ILE A 72 -19.80 4.09 14.98
C ILE A 72 -19.59 2.93 13.99
N SER A 73 -18.57 3.03 13.14
CA SER A 73 -18.30 2.02 12.11
C SER A 73 -17.56 0.78 12.62
N GLN A 74 -17.04 0.77 13.86
CA GLN A 74 -16.26 -0.38 14.38
C GLN A 74 -17.06 -1.67 14.36
N GLY A 75 -18.35 -1.62 14.72
CA GLY A 75 -19.23 -2.79 14.72
C GLY A 75 -19.40 -3.37 13.31
N LYS A 76 -19.65 -2.50 12.30
CA LYS A 76 -19.75 -2.91 10.90
C LYS A 76 -18.43 -3.49 10.39
N ARG A 77 -17.28 -2.87 10.73
CA ARG A 77 -15.96 -3.38 10.35
C ARG A 77 -15.72 -4.78 10.91
N LYS A 78 -16.00 -5.03 12.20
CA LYS A 78 -15.87 -6.36 12.81
C LYS A 78 -16.76 -7.40 12.13
N LYS A 79 -18.02 -7.04 11.82
CA LYS A 79 -18.95 -7.92 11.10
C LYS A 79 -18.42 -8.31 9.72
N ILE A 80 -17.90 -7.36 8.94
CA ILE A 80 -17.33 -7.64 7.61
C ILE A 80 -16.11 -8.57 7.72
N LEU A 81 -15.19 -8.29 8.64
CA LEU A 81 -14.01 -9.14 8.86
C LEU A 81 -14.42 -10.58 9.21
N ALA A 82 -15.41 -10.77 10.09
CA ALA A 82 -15.89 -12.09 10.46
C ALA A 82 -16.67 -12.78 9.34
N GLN A 83 -17.60 -12.07 8.68
CA GLN A 83 -18.46 -12.61 7.62
C GLN A 83 -17.64 -13.18 6.46
N TYR A 84 -16.57 -12.47 6.05
CA TYR A 84 -15.72 -12.88 4.95
C TYR A 84 -14.44 -13.59 5.40
N LYS A 85 -14.30 -13.91 6.70
CA LYS A 85 -13.12 -14.55 7.29
C LYS A 85 -11.81 -13.87 6.89
N LEU A 86 -11.79 -12.54 6.89
CA LEU A 86 -10.64 -11.75 6.45
C LEU A 86 -9.50 -11.86 7.46
N ASP A 87 -8.36 -12.36 6.99
CA ASP A 87 -7.21 -12.63 7.82
C ASP A 87 -6.31 -11.40 7.97
N LEU A 88 -6.16 -10.92 9.21
CA LEU A 88 -5.31 -9.80 9.59
C LEU A 88 -4.01 -10.24 10.29
N THR A 89 -3.66 -11.53 10.22
CA THR A 89 -2.39 -12.04 10.75
C THR A 89 -1.22 -11.29 10.11
N THR A 90 -0.29 -10.82 10.95
CA THR A 90 0.84 -10.00 10.52
C THR A 90 1.70 -10.72 9.48
N ILE A 91 2.08 -9.99 8.43
CA ILE A 91 3.00 -10.49 7.40
C ILE A 91 4.37 -10.78 8.04
N PRO A 92 5.00 -11.95 7.78
CA PRO A 92 6.30 -12.28 8.34
C PRO A 92 7.37 -11.23 7.99
N ALA A 93 8.16 -10.83 8.98
CA ALA A 93 9.11 -9.71 8.87
C ALA A 93 10.19 -9.96 7.81
N GLU A 94 10.59 -11.21 7.62
CA GLU A 94 11.56 -11.66 6.63
C GLU A 94 11.09 -11.45 5.18
N LYS A 95 9.78 -11.43 4.95
CA LYS A 95 9.18 -11.15 3.63
C LYS A 95 9.05 -9.66 3.36
N ILE A 96 9.16 -8.80 4.37
CA ILE A 96 8.93 -7.37 4.23
C ILE A 96 10.21 -6.66 3.83
N LYS A 97 10.11 -5.83 2.78
CA LYS A 97 11.12 -4.84 2.39
C LYS A 97 10.47 -3.45 2.40
N ARG A 98 11.20 -2.43 2.86
CA ARG A 98 10.69 -1.06 2.92
C ARG A 98 11.52 -0.16 2.04
N ILE A 99 10.85 0.70 1.28
CA ILE A 99 11.50 1.66 0.40
C ILE A 99 10.80 3.02 0.44
N ASP A 100 11.55 4.10 0.26
CA ASP A 100 10.97 5.44 0.29
C ASP A 100 10.03 5.70 -0.89
N LYS A 101 10.50 5.40 -2.11
CA LYS A 101 9.74 5.63 -3.35
C LYS A 101 10.12 4.67 -4.45
N LEU A 102 9.14 3.93 -4.97
CA LEU A 102 9.35 2.94 -6.04
C LEU A 102 9.80 3.59 -7.35
N SER A 103 9.26 4.75 -7.70
CA SER A 103 9.62 5.49 -8.92
C SER A 103 10.89 6.35 -8.81
N SER A 104 11.72 6.13 -7.79
CA SER A 104 13.07 6.73 -7.71
C SER A 104 14.10 5.86 -8.43
N THR A 105 15.30 6.37 -8.72
CA THR A 105 16.39 5.57 -9.30
C THR A 105 16.71 4.36 -8.42
N LYS A 106 16.95 4.59 -7.12
CA LYS A 106 17.14 3.53 -6.12
C LYS A 106 15.98 2.54 -6.05
N GLY A 107 14.75 3.02 -6.27
CA GLY A 107 13.56 2.18 -6.32
C GLY A 107 13.53 1.22 -7.51
N ARG A 108 13.95 1.70 -8.68
CA ARG A 108 14.04 0.87 -9.89
C ARG A 108 15.18 -0.15 -9.77
N GLU A 109 16.35 0.28 -9.30
CA GLU A 109 17.49 -0.60 -9.01
C GLU A 109 17.08 -1.72 -8.04
N PHE A 110 16.42 -1.37 -6.95
CA PHE A 110 15.91 -2.36 -5.99
C PHE A 110 14.93 -3.36 -6.64
N LEU A 111 13.99 -2.89 -7.47
CA LEU A 111 13.05 -3.79 -8.15
C LEU A 111 13.75 -4.72 -9.16
N GLN A 112 14.80 -4.25 -9.83
CA GLN A 112 15.61 -5.05 -10.74
C GLN A 112 16.40 -6.13 -10.01
N GLU A 113 17.00 -5.79 -8.86
CA GLU A 113 17.73 -6.74 -8.01
C GLU A 113 16.83 -7.86 -7.49
N LEU A 114 15.55 -7.56 -7.25
CA LEU A 114 14.57 -8.58 -6.86
C LEU A 114 14.34 -9.64 -7.95
N LYS A 115 14.61 -9.36 -9.24
CA LYS A 115 14.38 -10.30 -10.36
C LYS A 115 13.03 -11.04 -10.24
N PRO A 116 11.90 -10.33 -10.09
CA PRO A 116 10.59 -10.96 -9.95
C PRO A 116 10.18 -11.67 -11.26
N ASP A 117 9.31 -12.66 -11.14
CA ASP A 117 8.56 -13.21 -12.27
C ASP A 117 7.20 -12.49 -12.45
N LEU A 118 6.69 -11.86 -11.39
CA LEU A 118 5.40 -11.17 -11.35
C LEU A 118 5.42 -10.09 -10.27
N LEU A 119 4.91 -8.90 -10.60
CA LEU A 119 4.65 -7.85 -9.61
C LEU A 119 3.16 -7.61 -9.46
N ILE A 120 2.65 -7.70 -8.24
CA ILE A 120 1.28 -7.34 -7.89
C ILE A 120 1.32 -5.94 -7.27
N VAL A 121 0.48 -5.03 -7.75
CA VAL A 121 0.45 -3.63 -7.31
C VAL A 121 -0.85 -3.34 -6.58
N ASN A 122 -0.78 -3.09 -5.28
CA ASN A 122 -1.94 -2.72 -4.47
C ASN A 122 -1.62 -1.55 -3.54
N GLY A 123 -2.27 -0.40 -3.73
CA GLY A 123 -2.15 0.70 -2.76
C GLY A 123 -0.80 1.44 -2.75
N THR A 124 0.01 1.35 -3.80
CA THR A 124 1.22 2.18 -4.00
C THR A 124 0.87 3.58 -4.52
N ARG A 125 1.86 4.47 -4.59
CA ARG A 125 1.75 5.67 -5.44
C ARG A 125 1.66 5.25 -6.92
N ILE A 126 1.20 6.16 -7.77
CA ILE A 126 1.22 5.95 -9.23
C ILE A 126 2.65 5.65 -9.67
N LEU A 127 2.85 4.50 -10.31
CA LEU A 127 4.13 4.10 -10.87
C LEU A 127 4.35 4.83 -12.20
N SER A 128 5.52 5.44 -12.35
CA SER A 128 5.92 6.05 -13.63
C SER A 128 6.18 4.98 -14.70
N THR A 129 6.00 5.33 -15.98
CA THR A 129 6.32 4.47 -17.13
C THR A 129 7.73 3.88 -17.03
N LYS A 130 8.73 4.73 -16.70
CA LYS A 130 10.12 4.31 -16.45
C LYS A 130 10.27 3.22 -15.38
N THR A 131 9.34 3.12 -14.44
CA THR A 131 9.36 2.08 -13.38
C THR A 131 8.73 0.79 -13.87
N LEU A 132 7.63 0.90 -14.63
CA LEU A 132 6.99 -0.26 -15.27
C LEU A 132 7.92 -0.91 -16.29
N GLU A 133 8.68 -0.10 -17.03
CA GLU A 133 9.67 -0.55 -18.02
C GLU A 133 11.01 -0.97 -17.41
N SER A 134 11.27 -0.66 -16.13
CA SER A 134 12.56 -1.01 -15.50
C SER A 134 12.70 -2.49 -15.17
N VAL A 135 11.61 -3.26 -15.20
CA VAL A 135 11.60 -4.69 -14.88
C VAL A 135 10.89 -5.43 -16.00
N SER A 136 11.42 -6.57 -16.43
CA SER A 136 10.84 -7.38 -17.51
C SER A 136 9.58 -8.14 -17.12
N ALA A 137 9.29 -8.24 -15.82
CA ALA A 137 8.14 -8.97 -15.30
C ALA A 137 6.84 -8.17 -15.45
N PRO A 138 5.72 -8.86 -15.72
CA PRO A 138 4.41 -8.22 -15.81
C PRO A 138 3.98 -7.62 -14.47
N PHE A 139 3.30 -6.49 -14.56
CA PHE A 139 2.62 -5.84 -13.43
C PHE A 139 1.12 -6.14 -13.52
N VAL A 140 0.55 -6.64 -12.43
CA VAL A 140 -0.89 -6.88 -12.27
C VAL A 140 -1.42 -5.96 -11.17
N LYS A 141 -2.56 -5.31 -11.42
CA LYS A 141 -3.19 -4.35 -10.51
C LYS A 141 -4.60 -4.79 -10.17
#